data_AF-A0A6A4NTE2-F1
#
_entry.id   AF-A0A6A4NTE2-F1
#
_cell.length_a   1.000
_cell.length_b   1.000
_cell.length_c   1.000
_cell.angle_alpha   90.00
_cell.angle_beta   90.00
_cell.angle_gamma   90.00
#
_symmetry.space_group_name_H-M   'P 1'
#
loop_
_entity.id
_entity.type
_entity.pdbx_description
1 polymer ?
#
loop_
_entity_poly.entity_id
_entity_poly.type
_entity_poly.pdbx_seq_one_letter_code
_entity_poly.pdbx_strand_id
1 'polypeptide(L)'
;MISCPSSCNTKHYNEFYNFRARVLVARASADSSDDSVPFAPLRLESPVGQLLEQISQTHPHLLPAAIDQQLENLQTAKDAKKEESSASSQDSLYKRIAEIKEKENRTALEEIMYCSIMHNFLDNNISMIPKISTTSDPTGRVDIWPNQELKLEAIHSAEAFEMIQSHLSLVLGERFVGPLQTIIQISKIKLGKLYAA
;
A
#
# COMPACT_ATOMS: atom_id res chain seq x y z
N MET A 1 58.88 -44.68 9.96
CA MET A 1 59.61 -43.54 9.38
C MET A 1 58.99 -43.24 8.04
N ILE A 2 58.25 -42.14 7.92
CA ILE A 2 58.27 -41.17 6.81
C ILE A 2 57.30 -40.08 7.24
N SER A 3 57.86 -38.90 7.36
CA SER A 3 57.26 -37.66 7.82
C SER A 3 57.16 -36.72 6.62
N CYS A 4 56.41 -35.63 6.80
CA CYS A 4 56.34 -34.40 5.98
C CYS A 4 55.21 -34.35 4.91
N PRO A 5 54.73 -33.13 4.54
CA PRO A 5 53.78 -32.38 5.36
C PRO A 5 52.62 -31.74 4.55
N SER A 6 51.65 -31.24 5.30
CA SER A 6 50.66 -30.22 4.91
C SER A 6 51.33 -28.92 4.43
N SER A 7 50.82 -28.33 3.34
CA SER A 7 50.54 -26.89 3.17
C SER A 7 50.07 -26.59 1.74
N CYS A 8 48.77 -26.35 1.54
CA CYS A 8 48.28 -25.63 0.36
C CYS A 8 47.52 -24.37 0.84
N ASN A 9 48.19 -23.23 0.68
CA ASN A 9 47.60 -21.90 0.81
C ASN A 9 46.76 -21.60 -0.44
N THR A 10 45.43 -21.50 -0.30
CA THR A 10 44.59 -20.92 -1.34
C THR A 10 44.45 -19.42 -1.07
N LYS A 11 45.14 -18.63 -1.89
CA LYS A 11 45.05 -17.16 -1.91
C LYS A 11 43.66 -16.75 -2.41
N HIS A 12 42.88 -16.10 -1.55
CA HIS A 12 41.67 -15.37 -1.95
C HIS A 12 42.08 -14.14 -2.78
N TYR A 13 41.80 -14.16 -4.08
CA TYR A 13 41.74 -12.94 -4.87
C TYR A 13 40.36 -12.30 -4.62
N ASN A 14 40.36 -11.22 -3.85
CA ASN A 14 39.20 -10.39 -3.60
C ASN A 14 39.20 -9.26 -4.65
N GLU A 15 38.52 -9.51 -5.78
CA GLU A 15 38.37 -8.54 -6.86
C GLU A 15 37.18 -7.62 -6.51
N PHE A 16 37.50 -6.47 -5.90
CA PHE A 16 36.52 -5.43 -5.62
C PHE A 16 36.11 -4.74 -6.93
N TYR A 17 34.97 -5.15 -7.50
CA TYR A 17 34.28 -4.35 -8.50
C TYR A 17 33.79 -3.04 -7.84
N ASN A 18 34.48 -1.95 -8.14
CA ASN A 18 34.10 -0.59 -7.75
C ASN A 18 32.86 -0.16 -8.54
N PHE A 19 31.66 -0.55 -8.09
CA PHE A 19 30.44 0.13 -8.50
C PHE A 19 30.33 1.41 -7.68
N ARG A 20 30.71 2.54 -8.27
CA ARG A 20 30.50 3.88 -7.71
C ARG A 20 29.00 4.20 -7.79
N ALA A 21 28.22 3.58 -6.91
CA ALA A 21 26.83 3.95 -6.69
C ALA A 21 26.82 5.37 -6.12
N ARG A 22 26.43 6.35 -6.94
CA ARG A 22 26.03 7.66 -6.42
C ARG A 22 24.74 7.43 -5.64
N VAL A 23 24.86 7.22 -4.34
CA VAL A 23 23.71 7.17 -3.43
C VAL A 23 23.13 8.58 -3.37
N LEU A 24 22.01 8.78 -4.08
CA LEU A 24 21.19 9.97 -3.93
C LEU A 24 20.41 9.81 -2.61
N VAL A 25 20.83 10.52 -1.57
CA VAL A 25 20.10 10.59 -0.29
C VAL A 25 19.19 11.81 -0.37
N ALA A 26 17.88 11.58 -0.49
CA ALA A 26 16.85 12.63 -0.51
C ALA A 26 16.28 12.87 0.90
N ARG A 27 16.15 14.14 1.28
CA ARG A 27 15.72 14.63 2.60
C ARG A 27 14.82 15.91 2.37
N ALA A 28 13.61 15.99 2.96
CA ALA A 28 12.55 17.03 2.86
C ALA A 28 12.59 18.07 3.99
N SER A 29 11.64 18.22 4.90
CA SER A 29 11.62 19.16 6.06
C SER A 29 10.16 19.30 6.42
N ALA A 30 9.83 19.32 7.72
CA ALA A 30 8.51 19.74 8.16
C ALA A 30 8.53 21.24 8.39
N ASP A 31 7.73 21.99 7.63
CA ASP A 31 7.50 23.41 7.87
C ASP A 31 6.42 23.55 8.95
N SER A 32 6.73 24.29 10.02
CA SER A 32 5.76 24.64 11.05
C SER A 32 5.03 25.91 10.60
N SER A 33 4.07 25.76 9.71
CA SER A 33 3.13 26.83 9.39
C SER A 33 1.70 26.28 9.39
N ASP A 34 0.96 26.74 10.40
CA ASP A 34 -0.46 26.58 10.70
C ASP A 34 -1.03 25.16 10.89
N ASP A 35 -1.73 25.00 12.01
CA ASP A 35 -2.42 23.80 12.50
C ASP A 35 -3.57 23.33 11.58
N SER A 36 -3.22 22.83 10.40
CA SER A 36 -4.02 21.79 9.77
C SER A 36 -3.12 20.59 9.57
N VAL A 37 -3.29 19.58 10.45
CA VAL A 37 -2.76 18.22 10.26
C VAL A 37 -2.90 17.90 8.77
N PRO A 38 -1.83 17.46 8.06
CA PRO A 38 -1.91 17.29 6.63
C PRO A 38 -3.00 16.25 6.36
N PHE A 39 -4.16 16.75 5.93
CA PHE A 39 -5.20 15.92 5.36
C PHE A 39 -4.54 15.35 4.11
N ALA A 40 -4.12 14.09 4.25
CA ALA A 40 -4.10 13.10 3.20
C ALA A 40 -3.61 13.62 1.82
N PRO A 41 -2.43 13.19 1.31
CA PRO A 41 -1.90 13.66 0.02
C PRO A 41 -2.85 13.61 -1.20
N LEU A 42 -3.86 12.73 -1.19
CA LEU A 42 -4.84 12.56 -2.26
C LEU A 42 -5.95 13.61 -2.17
N ARG A 43 -6.27 14.24 -3.31
CA ARG A 43 -7.46 15.10 -3.44
C ARG A 43 -8.65 14.26 -3.85
N LEU A 44 -9.77 14.45 -3.16
CA LEU A 44 -11.02 13.74 -3.39
C LEU A 44 -11.86 14.55 -4.39
N GLU A 45 -11.88 14.12 -5.65
CA GLU A 45 -12.51 14.83 -6.76
C GLU A 45 -13.92 14.32 -7.06
N SER A 46 -14.21 13.03 -6.79
CA SER A 46 -15.55 12.50 -7.05
C SER A 46 -16.59 13.04 -6.06
N PRO A 47 -17.88 13.02 -6.42
CA PRO A 47 -18.96 13.40 -5.50
C PRO A 47 -18.96 12.59 -4.19
N VAL A 48 -18.58 11.30 -4.28
CA VAL A 48 -18.47 10.42 -3.11
C VAL A 48 -17.27 10.83 -2.26
N GLY A 49 -16.14 11.10 -2.89
CA GLY A 49 -14.94 11.59 -2.21
C GLY A 49 -15.19 12.91 -1.47
N GLN A 50 -15.83 13.89 -2.12
CA GLN A 50 -16.18 15.17 -1.48
C GLN A 50 -17.12 15.00 -0.29
N LEU A 51 -18.09 14.08 -0.40
CA LEU A 51 -18.98 13.74 0.72
C LEU A 51 -18.18 13.16 1.90
N LEU A 52 -17.28 12.20 1.63
CA LEU A 52 -16.45 11.57 2.66
C LEU A 52 -15.47 12.57 3.28
N GLU A 53 -14.92 13.50 2.50
CA GLU A 53 -14.11 14.62 2.99
C GLU A 53 -14.90 15.48 3.99
N GLN A 54 -16.11 15.87 3.61
CA GLN A 54 -16.99 16.66 4.47
C GLN A 54 -17.35 15.93 5.76
N ILE A 55 -17.67 14.63 5.67
CA ILE A 55 -17.98 13.80 6.84
C ILE A 55 -16.76 13.68 7.74
N SER A 56 -15.58 13.44 7.17
CA SER A 56 -14.33 13.36 7.95
C SER A 56 -14.03 14.65 8.72
N GLN A 57 -14.38 15.81 8.16
CA GLN A 57 -14.17 17.11 8.81
C GLN A 57 -15.25 17.46 9.85
N THR A 58 -16.51 17.12 9.56
CA THR A 58 -17.67 17.56 10.39
C THR A 58 -18.10 16.52 11.42
N HIS A 59 -18.07 15.24 11.06
CA HIS A 59 -18.57 14.12 11.85
C HIS A 59 -17.68 12.88 11.65
N PRO A 60 -16.42 12.89 12.13
CA PRO A 60 -15.46 11.81 11.87
C PRO A 60 -15.94 10.43 12.35
N HIS A 61 -16.73 10.37 13.42
CA HIS A 61 -17.32 9.13 13.94
C HIS A 61 -18.34 8.47 12.99
N LEU A 62 -18.87 9.22 12.02
CA LEU A 62 -19.77 8.68 10.98
C LEU A 62 -19.01 8.18 9.75
N LEU A 63 -17.70 8.47 9.65
CA LEU A 63 -16.92 8.15 8.47
C LEU A 63 -16.90 6.64 8.14
N PRO A 64 -16.74 5.71 9.11
CA PRO A 64 -16.80 4.27 8.83
C PRO A 64 -18.15 3.84 8.24
N ALA A 65 -19.25 4.25 8.87
CA ALA A 65 -20.59 3.90 8.42
C ALA A 65 -20.90 4.49 7.03
N ALA A 66 -20.42 5.72 6.77
CA ALA A 66 -20.55 6.34 5.46
C ALA A 66 -19.75 5.58 4.39
N ILE A 67 -18.53 5.15 4.69
CA ILE A 67 -17.70 4.33 3.78
C ILE A 67 -18.43 3.03 3.43
N ASP A 68 -18.92 2.30 4.42
CA ASP A 68 -19.63 1.03 4.22
C ASP A 68 -20.87 1.23 3.32
N GLN A 69 -21.64 2.28 3.59
CA GLN A 69 -22.82 2.63 2.80
C GLN A 69 -22.45 2.95 1.34
N GLN A 70 -21.34 3.68 1.10
CA GLN A 70 -20.91 3.99 -0.28
C GLN A 70 -20.42 2.75 -1.03
N LEU A 71 -19.76 1.81 -0.35
CA LEU A 71 -19.38 0.52 -0.94
C LEU A 71 -20.60 -0.33 -1.31
N GLU A 72 -21.61 -0.37 -0.44
CA GLU A 72 -22.88 -1.06 -0.72
C GLU A 72 -23.61 -0.45 -1.92
N ASN A 73 -23.66 0.89 -2.01
CA ASN A 73 -24.23 1.60 -3.15
C ASN A 73 -23.50 1.26 -4.47
N LEU A 74 -22.17 1.15 -4.44
CA LEU A 74 -21.39 0.76 -5.63
C LEU A 74 -21.66 -0.70 -6.02
N GLN A 75 -21.80 -1.59 -5.05
CA GLN A 75 -22.11 -3.00 -5.29
C GLN A 75 -23.52 -3.18 -5.88
N THR A 76 -24.53 -2.56 -5.28
CA THR A 76 -25.91 -2.60 -5.77
C THR A 76 -26.04 -2.02 -7.18
N ALA A 77 -25.36 -0.90 -7.47
CA ALA A 77 -25.34 -0.31 -8.81
C ALA A 77 -24.67 -1.24 -9.85
N LYS A 78 -23.63 -1.97 -9.45
CA LYS A 78 -22.95 -2.95 -10.32
C LYS A 78 -23.82 -4.18 -10.60
N ASP A 79 -24.55 -4.66 -9.59
CA ASP A 79 -25.44 -5.82 -9.74
C ASP A 79 -26.66 -5.48 -10.62
N ALA A 80 -27.27 -4.31 -10.44
CA ALA A 80 -28.35 -3.82 -11.30
C ALA A 80 -27.92 -3.72 -12.77
N LYS A 81 -26.69 -3.24 -13.04
CA LYS A 81 -26.12 -3.17 -14.41
C LYS A 81 -25.97 -4.55 -15.05
N LYS A 82 -25.66 -5.58 -14.27
CA LYS A 82 -25.48 -6.95 -14.77
C LYS A 82 -26.81 -7.52 -15.28
N GLU A 83 -27.90 -7.23 -14.59
CA GLU A 83 -29.28 -7.59 -14.98
C GLU A 83 -29.76 -6.82 -16.23
N GLU A 84 -29.39 -5.54 -16.37
CA GLU A 84 -29.81 -4.71 -17.52
C GLU A 84 -28.99 -4.98 -18.80
N SER A 85 -27.71 -5.36 -18.65
CA SER A 85 -26.81 -5.63 -19.77
C SER A 85 -27.20 -6.84 -20.64
N SER A 86 -28.12 -7.70 -20.17
CA SER A 86 -28.68 -8.79 -20.95
C SER A 86 -29.69 -8.37 -22.03
N ALA A 87 -30.15 -7.11 -22.04
CA ALA A 87 -31.27 -6.69 -22.89
C ALA A 87 -30.92 -5.79 -24.08
N SER A 88 -29.76 -5.13 -24.12
CA SER A 88 -29.45 -4.20 -25.22
C SER A 88 -28.01 -3.75 -25.20
N SER A 89 -27.28 -3.85 -26.32
CA SER A 89 -26.20 -2.91 -26.69
C SER A 89 -25.57 -3.27 -28.06
N GLN A 90 -26.11 -2.75 -29.15
CA GLN A 90 -25.37 -2.61 -30.42
C GLN A 90 -24.98 -1.16 -30.75
N ASP A 91 -25.25 -0.22 -29.84
CA ASP A 91 -25.10 1.21 -30.11
C ASP A 91 -23.85 1.82 -29.44
N SER A 92 -23.05 2.51 -30.26
CA SER A 92 -21.72 3.03 -29.92
C SER A 92 -21.72 4.08 -28.80
N LEU A 93 -22.82 4.83 -28.65
CA LEU A 93 -22.99 5.83 -27.60
C LEU A 93 -23.13 5.18 -26.22
N TYR A 94 -23.93 4.12 -26.10
CA TYR A 94 -24.11 3.37 -24.85
C TYR A 94 -22.80 2.74 -24.38
N LYS A 95 -21.97 2.24 -25.32
CA LYS A 95 -20.63 1.76 -25.00
C LYS A 95 -19.76 2.86 -24.39
N ARG A 96 -19.72 4.06 -24.98
CA ARG A 96 -18.95 5.20 -24.46
C ARG A 96 -19.43 5.63 -23.07
N ILE A 97 -20.75 5.69 -22.87
CA ILE A 97 -21.36 6.04 -21.58
C ILE A 97 -20.98 5.00 -20.52
N ALA A 98 -21.02 3.72 -20.86
CA ALA A 98 -20.64 2.65 -19.95
C ALA A 98 -19.16 2.71 -19.55
N GLU A 99 -18.27 3.04 -20.50
CA GLU A 99 -16.83 3.25 -20.25
C GLU A 99 -16.58 4.43 -19.30
N ILE A 100 -17.30 5.55 -19.49
CA ILE A 100 -17.19 6.73 -18.61
C ILE A 100 -17.69 6.39 -17.20
N LYS A 101 -18.86 5.75 -17.08
CA LYS A 101 -19.40 5.32 -15.79
C LYS A 101 -18.46 4.36 -15.06
N GLU A 102 -17.84 3.43 -15.79
CA GLU A 102 -16.87 2.52 -15.18
C GLU A 102 -15.64 3.27 -14.65
N LYS A 103 -15.16 4.27 -15.38
CA LYS A 103 -14.07 5.13 -14.92
C LYS A 103 -14.46 5.90 -13.66
N GLU A 104 -15.66 6.48 -13.63
CA GLU A 104 -16.19 7.19 -12.46
C GLU A 104 -16.31 6.27 -11.24
N ASN A 105 -16.85 5.06 -11.42
CA ASN A 105 -16.95 4.05 -10.36
C ASN A 105 -15.57 3.66 -9.82
N ARG A 106 -14.58 3.49 -10.71
CA ARG A 106 -13.21 3.17 -10.32
C ARG A 106 -12.57 4.29 -9.51
N THR A 107 -12.77 5.54 -9.92
CA THR A 107 -12.28 6.71 -9.18
C THR A 107 -12.96 6.81 -7.80
N ALA A 108 -14.28 6.64 -7.73
CA ALA A 108 -15.00 6.66 -6.45
C ALA A 108 -14.50 5.55 -5.52
N LEU A 109 -14.29 4.33 -6.02
CA LEU A 109 -13.77 3.22 -5.22
C LEU A 109 -12.37 3.50 -4.66
N GLU A 110 -11.48 4.07 -5.49
CA GLU A 110 -10.13 4.46 -5.07
C GLU A 110 -10.18 5.49 -3.93
N GLU A 111 -11.04 6.50 -4.05
CA GLU A 111 -11.25 7.53 -3.03
C GLU A 111 -11.85 6.97 -1.73
N ILE A 112 -12.83 6.07 -1.83
CA ILE A 112 -13.42 5.39 -0.66
C ILE A 112 -12.34 4.57 0.07
N MET A 113 -11.56 3.78 -0.68
CA MET A 113 -10.47 2.98 -0.11
C MET A 113 -9.43 3.86 0.58
N TYR A 114 -9.10 4.98 -0.05
CA TYR A 114 -8.19 5.95 0.53
C TYR A 114 -8.71 6.53 1.85
N CYS A 115 -9.98 6.95 1.91
CA CYS A 115 -10.61 7.44 3.13
C CYS A 115 -10.61 6.38 4.24
N SER A 116 -10.87 5.13 3.89
CA SER A 116 -10.84 4.00 4.83
C SER A 116 -9.44 3.79 5.43
N ILE A 117 -8.40 3.81 4.59
CA ILE A 117 -7.02 3.68 5.05
C ILE A 117 -6.65 4.85 5.97
N MET A 118 -6.97 6.08 5.56
CA MET A 118 -6.70 7.27 6.36
C MET A 118 -7.36 7.19 7.74
N HIS A 119 -8.64 6.82 7.78
CA HIS A 119 -9.39 6.65 9.03
C HIS A 119 -8.70 5.63 9.95
N ASN A 120 -8.36 4.45 9.43
CA ASN A 120 -7.68 3.41 10.20
C ASN A 120 -6.33 3.87 10.76
N PHE A 121 -5.58 4.68 10.00
CA PHE A 121 -4.30 5.20 10.48
C PHE A 121 -4.49 6.22 11.60
N LEU A 122 -5.45 7.13 11.46
CA LEU A 122 -5.77 8.12 12.47
C LEU A 122 -6.25 7.47 13.78
N ASP A 123 -7.17 6.53 13.70
CA ASP A 123 -7.71 5.81 14.86
C ASP A 123 -6.63 5.02 15.62
N ASN A 124 -5.69 4.41 14.90
CA ASN A 124 -4.59 3.66 15.49
C ASN A 124 -3.38 4.53 15.86
N ASN A 125 -3.49 5.87 15.76
CA ASN A 125 -2.40 6.81 16.03
C ASN A 125 -1.12 6.47 15.24
N ILE A 126 -1.31 6.05 14.00
CA ILE A 126 -0.26 5.77 13.02
C ILE A 126 -0.11 7.04 12.20
N SER A 127 1.07 7.64 12.24
CA SER A 127 1.33 8.81 11.42
C SER A 127 1.14 8.42 9.93
N MET A 128 0.71 9.34 9.06
CA MET A 128 0.80 9.17 7.59
C MET A 128 2.00 9.90 7.00
N ILE A 129 2.55 9.40 5.89
CA ILE A 129 3.68 10.04 5.19
C ILE A 129 3.26 11.46 4.79
N PRO A 130 4.02 12.50 5.20
CA PRO A 130 3.66 13.88 4.90
C PRO A 130 3.75 14.16 3.40
N LYS A 131 2.91 15.08 2.92
CA LYS A 131 2.94 15.50 1.53
C LYS A 131 4.28 16.18 1.22
N ILE A 132 4.99 15.63 0.24
CA ILE A 132 6.25 16.22 -0.26
C ILE A 132 5.88 17.48 -1.06
N SER A 133 6.12 18.65 -0.47
CA SER A 133 5.88 19.95 -1.12
C SER A 133 7.20 20.53 -1.63
N THR A 134 7.14 21.31 -2.72
CA THR A 134 8.31 22.04 -3.24
C THR A 134 8.64 23.19 -2.29
N THR A 135 9.58 22.97 -1.37
CA THR A 135 10.05 24.00 -0.41
C THR A 135 11.24 24.77 -0.99
N SER A 136 11.44 26.02 -0.51
CA SER A 136 12.59 26.85 -0.86
C SER A 136 13.90 26.43 -0.18
N ASP A 137 13.83 25.57 0.84
CA ASP A 137 14.99 24.99 1.53
C ASP A 137 15.24 23.53 1.07
N PRO A 138 16.35 23.25 0.36
CA PRO A 138 16.70 21.93 -0.14
C PRO A 138 17.24 20.95 0.93
N THR A 139 17.26 21.32 2.23
CA THR A 139 18.09 20.64 3.25
C THR A 139 17.36 19.90 4.38
N GLY A 140 16.07 20.12 4.61
CA GLY A 140 15.43 19.42 5.74
C GLY A 140 15.29 17.90 5.49
N ARG A 141 14.61 17.15 6.35
CA ARG A 141 14.54 15.68 6.29
C ARG A 141 13.15 15.11 6.00
N VAL A 142 13.00 14.26 4.96
CA VAL A 142 11.77 13.50 4.57
C VAL A 142 11.93 12.08 5.06
N ASP A 143 13.20 11.65 5.17
CA ASP A 143 13.63 10.31 5.51
C ASP A 143 13.41 10.01 6.99
N ILE A 144 12.94 10.97 7.78
CA ILE A 144 12.56 10.76 9.17
C ILE A 144 11.08 10.37 9.19
N TRP A 145 10.82 9.14 8.76
CA TRP A 145 9.57 8.45 9.05
C TRP A 145 9.76 7.59 10.29
N PRO A 146 8.97 7.75 11.37
CA PRO A 146 9.13 6.90 12.54
C PRO A 146 8.86 5.44 12.15
N ASN A 147 9.69 4.52 12.66
CA ASN A 147 9.36 3.10 12.57
C ASN A 147 8.10 2.86 13.40
N GLN A 148 7.02 2.44 12.74
CA GLN A 148 5.72 2.20 13.33
C GLN A 148 5.24 0.78 13.03
N GLU A 149 6.14 -0.16 12.71
CA GLU A 149 5.81 -1.54 12.29
C GLU A 149 4.89 -2.22 13.30
N LEU A 150 5.19 -2.11 14.60
CA LEU A 150 4.35 -2.67 15.67
C LEU A 150 2.93 -2.06 15.71
N LYS A 151 2.77 -0.79 15.30
CA LYS A 151 1.45 -0.17 15.24
C LYS A 151 0.67 -0.61 14.00
N LEU A 152 1.36 -0.94 12.90
CA LEU A 152 0.71 -1.42 11.66
C LEU A 152 0.01 -2.76 11.88
N GLU A 153 0.49 -3.60 12.81
CA GLU A 153 -0.20 -4.84 13.19
C GLU A 153 -1.62 -4.57 13.70
N ALA A 154 -1.83 -3.45 14.40
CA ALA A 154 -3.13 -3.07 14.96
C ALA A 154 -4.17 -2.65 13.90
N ILE A 155 -3.76 -2.40 12.65
CA ILE A 155 -4.70 -2.12 11.54
C ILE A 155 -5.51 -3.38 11.19
N HIS A 156 -4.93 -4.55 11.40
CA HIS A 156 -5.56 -5.82 11.03
C HIS A 156 -6.37 -6.37 12.21
N SER A 157 -7.54 -6.94 11.91
CA SER A 157 -8.21 -7.80 12.87
C SER A 157 -7.32 -9.01 13.18
N ALA A 158 -7.47 -9.61 14.36
CA ALA A 158 -6.70 -10.80 14.74
C ALA A 158 -6.85 -11.92 13.69
N GLU A 159 -8.06 -12.13 13.17
CA GLU A 159 -8.32 -13.11 12.10
C GLU A 159 -7.61 -12.75 10.79
N ALA A 160 -7.68 -11.49 10.36
CA ALA A 160 -7.01 -11.06 9.13
C ALA A 160 -5.49 -11.19 9.25
N PHE A 161 -4.93 -10.86 10.42
CA PHE A 161 -3.51 -10.99 10.67
C PHE A 161 -3.05 -12.46 10.66
N GLU A 162 -3.79 -13.37 11.30
CA GLU A 162 -3.53 -14.81 11.24
C GLU A 162 -3.62 -15.36 9.81
N MET A 163 -4.59 -14.90 9.01
CA MET A 163 -4.67 -15.27 7.59
C MET A 163 -3.44 -14.81 6.81
N ILE A 164 -2.96 -13.58 7.06
CA ILE A 164 -1.75 -13.04 6.43
C ILE A 164 -0.54 -13.89 6.83
N GLN A 165 -0.36 -14.18 8.12
CA GLN A 165 0.75 -15.00 8.61
C GLN A 165 0.70 -16.44 8.07
N SER A 166 -0.48 -17.05 8.02
CA SER A 166 -0.69 -18.38 7.44
C SER A 166 -0.33 -18.41 5.96
N HIS A 167 -0.81 -17.43 5.19
CA HIS A 167 -0.49 -17.30 3.77
C HIS A 167 1.02 -17.04 3.54
N LEU A 168 1.64 -16.18 4.34
CA LEU A 168 3.09 -15.95 4.29
C LEU A 168 3.87 -17.23 4.61
N SER A 169 3.42 -18.01 5.59
CA SER A 169 4.01 -19.31 5.92
C SER A 169 3.90 -20.31 4.78
N LEU A 170 2.79 -20.33 4.03
CA LEU A 170 2.64 -21.17 2.83
C LEU A 170 3.60 -20.74 1.70
N VAL A 171 3.76 -19.43 1.50
CA VAL A 171 4.62 -18.88 0.43
C VAL A 171 6.11 -19.03 0.77
N LEU A 172 6.49 -18.82 2.02
CA LEU A 172 7.88 -18.77 2.49
C LEU A 172 8.37 -20.12 3.06
N GLY A 173 7.45 -21.01 3.44
CA GLY A 173 7.73 -22.28 4.12
C GLY A 173 8.22 -22.08 5.57
N GLU A 174 8.89 -23.10 6.12
CA GLU A 174 9.45 -23.14 7.48
C GLU A 174 10.52 -22.05 7.78
N ARG A 175 10.82 -21.19 6.80
CA ARG A 175 11.79 -20.09 6.88
C ARG A 175 11.21 -18.79 7.45
N PHE A 176 9.92 -18.77 7.78
CA PHE A 176 9.25 -17.60 8.38
C PHE A 176 9.74 -17.29 9.81
N VAL A 177 10.49 -18.20 10.44
CA VAL A 177 11.03 -18.05 11.81
C VAL A 177 12.33 -17.23 11.84
N GLY A 178 12.41 -16.15 11.06
CA GLY A 178 13.56 -15.25 10.98
C GLY A 178 13.20 -13.80 11.34
N PRO A 179 14.18 -12.94 11.67
CA PRO A 179 13.92 -11.51 11.85
C PRO A 179 13.23 -10.90 10.62
N LEU A 180 12.32 -9.94 10.82
CA LEU A 180 11.56 -9.25 9.76
C LEU A 180 12.45 -8.66 8.65
N GLN A 181 13.73 -8.42 8.92
CA GLN A 181 14.71 -7.88 7.97
C GLN A 181 15.37 -8.95 7.06
N THR A 182 14.91 -10.19 7.13
CA THR A 182 15.49 -11.30 6.35
C THR A 182 15.01 -11.26 4.91
N ILE A 183 15.94 -11.10 3.96
CA ILE A 183 15.64 -11.24 2.53
C ILE A 183 15.45 -12.74 2.22
N ILE A 184 14.24 -13.13 1.79
CA ILE A 184 13.92 -14.52 1.47
C ILE A 184 13.92 -14.71 -0.06
N GLN A 185 14.66 -15.72 -0.53
CA GLN A 185 14.68 -16.09 -1.94
C GLN A 185 13.62 -17.17 -2.23
N ILE A 186 12.69 -16.87 -3.12
CA ILE A 186 11.62 -17.79 -3.57
C ILE A 186 11.76 -18.00 -5.07
N SER A 187 11.59 -19.24 -5.55
CA SER A 187 11.62 -19.51 -6.98
C SER A 187 10.28 -19.16 -7.65
N LYS A 188 10.34 -18.56 -8.85
CA LYS A 188 9.14 -18.24 -9.67
C LYS A 188 8.24 -19.47 -9.89
N ILE A 189 8.84 -20.65 -10.04
CA ILE A 189 8.10 -21.91 -10.23
C ILE A 189 7.27 -22.27 -9.00
N LYS A 190 7.79 -22.09 -7.78
CA LYS A 190 7.04 -22.36 -6.55
C LYS A 190 5.85 -21.41 -6.40
N LEU A 191 6.08 -20.11 -6.65
CA LEU A 191 5.02 -19.11 -6.62
C LEU A 191 3.93 -19.40 -7.66
N GLY A 192 4.33 -19.75 -8.89
CA GLY A 192 3.40 -20.13 -9.95
C GLY A 192 2.55 -21.35 -9.59
N LYS A 193 3.12 -22.38 -8.95
CA LYS A 193 2.34 -23.53 -8.49
C LYS A 193 1.31 -23.19 -7.40
N LEU A 194 1.61 -22.22 -6.55
CA LEU A 194 0.76 -21.86 -5.41
C LEU A 194 -0.50 -21.09 -5.86
N TYR A 195 -0.40 -20.27 -6.91
CA TYR A 195 -1.51 -19.45 -7.42
C TYR A 195 -2.11 -19.90 -8.75
N ALA A 196 -1.65 -21.03 -9.31
CA ALA A 196 -2.22 -21.57 -10.55
C ALA A 196 -3.51 -22.41 -10.32
N ALA A 197 -4.03 -22.42 -9.10
CA ALA A 197 -5.27 -23.12 -8.72
C ALA A 197 -6.51 -22.33 -9.14
#